data_AF-A0AAU9FUC9-F1
#
_entry.id   AF-A0AAU9FUC9-F1
#
_cell.length_a   1.000
_cell.length_b   1.000
_cell.length_c   1.000
_cell.angle_alpha   90.00
_cell.angle_beta   90.00
_cell.angle_gamma   90.00
#
_symmetry.space_group_name_H-M   'P 1'
#
loop_
_entity.id
_entity.type
_entity.pdbx_description
1 polymer ?
#
loop_
_entity_poly.entity_id
_entity_poly.type
_entity_poly.pdbx_seq_one_letter_code
_entity_poly.pdbx_strand_id
1 'polypeptide(L)'
;MAVCVWLLLVLALSAALDIGRSYSNNSSKLLAVLNASAPASEVLFHIDVWTGEADMAGALRGPAASNLESVIRSEVSGDWKRGQVVLQLANQARTPELKRAIYTGLWKELQQTKQIYDPLKIFDFYDQLALNSDVPPALLELVHRAFISRSAQLMEAPFHTNSRTATFPLVDSLLHRLTFSALDYLRDILEALYDAVLALETPLSVVERLGNFTGSLTQLALANLQLLQREELTREDASAEVLDLAMQDNLRRLLEQPNFEQEVDASLRQQIYAQLPLDEQLLYTARKVCIRNVTDSNAYIYECPQTYLICSNARDPKKAAYYVQRGHSLNDSRPQFAFYSAFWRNRYILMEPSPLAASNATNAITKNVYSRANISWWRVVYRNGGVSFYDAATENSVLCGGDPIHFDGLERHVYTRKASEFAAHRAECTWSVEDCSDAA
;
A
#
# COMPACT_ATOMS: atom_id res chain seq x y z
N MET A 1 50.85 20.01 -7.74
CA MET A 1 50.63 19.82 -6.28
C MET A 1 49.39 18.96 -5.98
N ALA A 2 49.22 17.80 -6.64
CA ALA A 2 48.08 16.90 -6.39
C ALA A 2 48.48 15.47 -5.98
N VAL A 3 49.76 15.13 -6.05
CA VAL A 3 50.24 13.76 -5.77
C VAL A 3 50.66 13.59 -4.29
N CYS A 4 51.10 14.66 -3.62
CA CYS A 4 51.54 14.57 -2.21
C CYS A 4 50.39 14.48 -1.19
N VAL A 5 49.17 14.90 -1.55
CA VAL A 5 48.03 14.86 -0.62
C VAL A 5 47.41 13.45 -0.55
N TRP A 6 47.48 12.68 -1.63
CA TRP A 6 46.99 11.30 -1.67
C TRP A 6 47.89 10.32 -0.91
N LEU A 7 49.21 10.52 -0.90
CA LEU A 7 50.12 9.66 -0.14
C LEU A 7 49.97 9.85 1.37
N LEU A 8 49.66 11.05 1.85
CA LEU A 8 49.43 11.31 3.28
C LEU A 8 48.08 10.75 3.76
N LEU A 9 47.06 10.69 2.89
CA LEU A 9 45.77 10.10 3.24
C LEU A 9 45.82 8.56 3.30
N VAL A 10 46.60 7.93 2.41
CA VAL A 10 46.82 6.47 2.45
C VAL A 10 47.66 6.08 3.67
N LEU A 11 48.66 6.90 4.04
CA LEU A 11 49.46 6.67 5.25
C LEU A 11 48.66 6.87 6.56
N ALA A 12 47.73 7.82 6.58
CA ALA A 12 46.82 8.03 7.72
C ALA A 12 45.76 6.92 7.84
N LEU A 13 45.27 6.36 6.72
CA LEU A 13 44.39 5.18 6.76
C LEU A 13 45.12 3.91 7.19
N SER A 14 46.39 3.72 6.82
CA SER A 14 47.19 2.58 7.30
C SER A 14 47.56 2.69 8.78
N ALA A 15 47.72 3.91 9.32
CA ALA A 15 48.01 4.12 10.74
C ALA A 15 46.76 4.03 11.64
N ALA A 16 45.56 4.32 11.12
CA ALA A 16 44.30 4.09 11.84
C ALA A 16 43.86 2.62 11.86
N LEU A 17 44.41 1.79 10.96
CA LEU A 17 44.22 0.34 10.93
C LEU A 17 45.21 -0.44 11.82
N ASP A 18 46.14 0.24 12.51
CA ASP A 18 47.16 -0.41 13.35
C ASP A 18 46.99 -0.13 14.87
N ILE A 19 45.88 0.49 15.28
CA ILE A 19 45.46 0.55 16.70
C ILE A 19 44.22 -0.32 16.88
N GLY A 20 44.48 -1.61 16.75
CA GLY A 20 43.53 -2.69 16.98
C GLY A 20 44.20 -4.05 17.10
N ARG A 21 45.51 -4.08 17.39
CA ARG A 21 46.20 -5.27 17.90
C ARG A 21 45.69 -5.58 19.32
N SER A 22 44.50 -6.13 19.38
CA SER A 22 44.20 -7.21 20.32
C SER A 22 44.10 -8.48 19.47
N TYR A 23 45.27 -9.00 19.09
CA TYR A 23 45.41 -10.40 18.70
C TYR A 23 45.14 -11.21 19.98
N SER A 24 43.86 -11.48 20.24
CA SER A 24 43.52 -12.69 20.97
C SER A 24 43.79 -13.84 20.01
N ASN A 25 44.95 -14.48 20.19
CA ASN A 25 45.22 -15.82 19.72
C ASN A 25 44.13 -16.74 20.28
N ASN A 26 43.02 -16.87 19.56
CA ASN A 26 42.04 -17.92 19.72
C ASN A 26 41.83 -18.52 18.33
N SER A 27 42.50 -19.64 18.09
CA SER A 27 42.29 -20.50 16.93
C SER A 27 40.79 -20.82 16.80
N SER A 28 40.13 -20.29 15.76
CA SER A 28 38.74 -20.63 15.48
C SER A 28 38.63 -22.14 15.27
N LYS A 29 37.85 -22.79 16.12
CA LYS A 29 37.65 -24.24 16.09
C LYS A 29 36.94 -24.66 14.81
N LEU A 30 36.12 -23.77 14.24
CA LEU A 30 35.45 -24.00 12.96
C LEU A 30 36.45 -24.04 11.79
N LEU A 31 37.41 -23.13 11.76
CA LEU A 31 38.49 -23.12 10.75
C LEU A 31 39.37 -24.38 10.84
N ALA A 32 39.63 -24.87 12.06
CA ALA A 32 40.33 -26.14 12.27
C ALA A 32 39.53 -27.34 11.73
N VAL A 33 38.21 -27.39 11.95
CA VAL A 33 37.33 -28.45 11.41
C VAL A 33 37.22 -28.38 9.88
N LEU A 34 37.16 -27.17 9.31
CA LEU A 34 37.15 -26.96 7.86
C LEU A 34 38.45 -27.43 7.22
N ASN A 35 39.61 -27.10 7.81
CA ASN A 35 40.92 -27.54 7.33
C ASN A 35 41.18 -29.04 7.54
N ALA A 36 40.57 -29.66 8.55
CA ALA A 36 40.70 -31.08 8.85
C ALA A 36 39.79 -32.00 8.02
N SER A 37 38.96 -31.45 7.12
CA SER A 37 37.98 -32.21 6.30
C SER A 37 38.61 -33.00 5.14
N ALA A 38 39.49 -33.95 5.47
CA ALA A 38 39.78 -35.18 4.71
C ALA A 38 39.17 -36.39 5.47
N PRO A 39 38.97 -37.56 4.82
CA PRO A 39 37.74 -38.35 4.90
C PRO A 39 37.28 -38.66 6.33
N ALA A 40 35.97 -38.58 6.53
CA ALA A 40 35.22 -38.49 7.78
C ALA A 40 35.36 -39.64 8.81
N SER A 41 36.40 -40.48 8.73
CA SER A 41 36.66 -41.54 9.71
C SER A 41 37.51 -41.09 10.91
N GLU A 42 38.40 -40.12 10.77
CA GLU A 42 39.36 -39.78 11.84
C GLU A 42 38.86 -38.76 12.87
N VAL A 43 37.86 -37.93 12.53
CA VAL A 43 37.27 -36.96 13.47
C VAL A 43 36.36 -37.63 14.50
N LEU A 44 35.80 -38.80 14.18
CA LEU A 44 34.99 -39.59 15.10
C LEU A 44 35.83 -40.25 16.21
N PHE A 45 37.07 -40.64 15.93
CA PHE A 45 37.93 -41.33 16.90
C PHE A 45 38.59 -40.39 17.94
N HIS A 46 38.71 -39.10 17.66
CA HIS A 46 39.33 -38.14 18.58
C HIS A 46 38.40 -37.61 19.69
N ILE A 47 37.13 -38.04 19.71
CA ILE A 47 36.11 -37.58 20.68
C ILE A 47 35.70 -38.71 21.66
N ASP A 48 36.20 -39.93 21.53
CA ASP A 48 35.81 -41.08 22.38
C ASP A 48 36.64 -41.25 23.67
N VAL A 49 37.49 -40.29 24.01
CA VAL A 49 38.08 -40.24 25.35
C VAL A 49 37.45 -39.04 26.05
N TRP A 50 36.60 -39.34 27.03
CA TRP A 50 36.23 -38.58 28.23
C TRP A 50 34.75 -38.90 28.58
N THR A 51 34.57 -40.06 29.21
CA THR A 51 33.59 -40.44 30.28
C THR A 51 32.17 -39.87 30.19
N GLY A 52 31.08 -40.64 30.17
CA GLY A 52 30.74 -41.77 31.05
C GLY A 52 29.46 -41.42 31.83
N GLU A 53 28.39 -42.23 31.63
CA GLU A 53 27.15 -42.36 32.42
C GLU A 53 26.19 -41.16 32.58
N ALA A 54 24.99 -41.26 31.97
CA ALA A 54 23.68 -41.29 32.62
C ALA A 54 22.54 -40.94 31.63
N ASP A 55 21.35 -41.45 31.94
CA ASP A 55 20.41 -42.04 31.00
C ASP A 55 19.13 -41.20 30.77
N MET A 56 18.34 -41.60 29.76
CA MET A 56 16.87 -41.48 29.65
C MET A 56 16.21 -40.11 29.35
N ALA A 57 16.06 -39.80 28.05
CA ALA A 57 14.92 -39.04 27.48
C ALA A 57 14.84 -39.28 25.95
N GLY A 58 14.52 -40.52 25.55
CA GLY A 58 14.44 -40.94 24.16
C GLY A 58 13.02 -40.81 23.60
N ALA A 59 12.83 -39.92 22.61
CA ALA A 59 11.80 -40.04 21.57
C ALA A 59 11.87 -38.99 20.43
N LEU A 60 12.86 -38.07 20.40
CA LEU A 60 13.10 -37.15 19.26
C LEU A 60 14.58 -37.01 18.85
N ARG A 61 15.48 -37.86 19.35
CA ARG A 61 16.92 -37.82 19.00
C ARG A 61 17.24 -38.81 17.89
N GLY A 62 17.46 -38.31 16.67
CA GLY A 62 18.39 -38.95 15.74
C GLY A 62 19.80 -38.97 16.35
N PRO A 63 20.69 -39.90 15.93
CA PRO A 63 21.97 -40.09 16.58
C PRO A 63 22.86 -38.87 16.35
N ALA A 64 23.43 -38.36 17.44
CA ALA A 64 24.39 -37.26 17.46
C ALA A 64 23.84 -35.89 17.03
N ALA A 65 23.05 -35.26 17.90
CA ALA A 65 23.13 -33.80 18.11
C ALA A 65 24.56 -33.48 18.59
N SER A 66 25.51 -33.55 17.67
CA SER A 66 26.94 -33.74 17.91
C SER A 66 27.66 -32.40 18.03
N ASN A 67 28.68 -32.37 18.88
CA ASN A 67 29.61 -31.29 19.30
C ASN A 67 29.91 -30.14 18.31
N LEU A 68 29.70 -30.34 17.02
CA LEU A 68 29.85 -29.35 15.96
C LEU A 68 28.86 -28.18 16.09
N GLU A 69 27.60 -28.44 16.41
CA GLU A 69 26.59 -27.39 16.59
C GLU A 69 26.96 -26.49 17.78
N SER A 70 27.43 -27.06 18.89
CA SER A 70 27.93 -26.29 20.03
C SER A 70 29.18 -25.49 19.70
N VAL A 71 30.08 -26.02 18.87
CA VAL A 71 31.27 -25.28 18.41
C VAL A 71 30.86 -24.08 17.56
N ILE A 72 30.00 -24.28 16.56
CA ILE A 72 29.44 -23.21 15.71
C ILE A 72 28.84 -22.11 16.57
N ARG A 73 28.02 -22.48 17.55
CA ARG A 73 27.34 -21.53 18.43
C ARG A 73 28.30 -20.80 19.37
N SER A 74 29.34 -21.49 19.86
CA SER A 74 30.39 -20.86 20.68
C SER A 74 31.25 -19.86 19.91
N GLU A 75 31.42 -20.03 18.59
CA GLU A 75 32.16 -19.11 17.74
C GLU A 75 31.36 -17.83 17.46
N VAL A 76 30.04 -17.93 17.35
CA VAL A 76 29.14 -16.77 17.23
C VAL A 76 29.03 -16.03 18.55
N SER A 77 28.83 -16.75 19.67
CA SER A 77 28.75 -16.19 21.02
C SER A 77 27.78 -15.00 21.14
N GLY A 78 26.65 -15.05 20.44
CA GLY A 78 25.66 -13.97 20.38
C GLY A 78 26.00 -12.74 19.54
N ASP A 79 27.19 -12.66 18.92
CA ASP A 79 27.54 -11.58 17.99
C ASP A 79 27.15 -11.96 16.56
N TRP A 80 26.05 -11.38 16.07
CA TRP A 80 25.52 -11.69 14.73
C TRP A 80 26.49 -11.34 13.60
N LYS A 81 27.40 -10.38 13.79
CA LYS A 81 28.43 -10.08 12.78
C LYS A 81 29.40 -11.25 12.61
N ARG A 82 29.69 -11.99 13.69
CA ARG A 82 30.44 -13.25 13.61
C ARG A 82 29.62 -14.36 12.98
N GLY A 83 28.32 -14.38 13.25
CA GLY A 83 27.35 -15.27 12.56
C GLY A 83 27.42 -15.16 11.03
N GLN A 84 27.51 -13.94 10.50
CA GLN A 84 27.68 -13.72 9.04
C GLN A 84 28.98 -14.30 8.50
N VAL A 85 30.08 -14.19 9.25
CA VAL A 85 31.37 -14.82 8.87
C VAL A 85 31.26 -16.34 8.88
N VAL A 86 30.63 -16.91 9.90
CA VAL A 86 30.38 -18.36 10.00
C VAL A 86 29.48 -18.85 8.86
N LEU A 87 28.52 -18.04 8.41
CA LEU A 87 27.70 -18.38 7.25
C LEU A 87 28.51 -18.36 5.94
N GLN A 88 29.44 -17.42 5.75
CA GLN A 88 30.35 -17.44 4.60
C GLN A 88 31.24 -18.69 4.58
N LEU A 89 31.60 -19.22 5.75
CA LEU A 89 32.35 -20.47 5.88
C LEU A 89 31.53 -21.69 5.43
N ALA A 90 30.19 -21.62 5.42
CA ALA A 90 29.35 -22.67 4.85
C ALA A 90 29.57 -22.82 3.33
N ASN A 91 29.92 -21.74 2.62
CA ASN A 91 30.24 -21.80 1.19
C ASN A 91 31.57 -22.52 0.92
N GLN A 92 32.46 -22.54 1.92
CA GLN A 92 33.76 -23.21 1.86
C GLN A 92 33.71 -24.65 2.38
N ALA A 93 32.64 -25.03 3.07
CA ALA A 93 32.44 -26.37 3.58
C ALA A 93 32.22 -27.37 2.43
N ARG A 94 32.96 -28.47 2.44
CA ARG A 94 32.94 -29.48 1.36
C ARG A 94 31.83 -30.53 1.50
N THR A 95 31.31 -30.74 2.71
CA THR A 95 30.33 -31.78 3.01
C THR A 95 28.94 -31.19 3.28
N PRO A 96 27.86 -31.77 2.73
CA PRO A 96 26.50 -31.27 2.94
C PRO A 96 26.06 -31.35 4.42
N GLU A 97 26.61 -32.27 5.20
CA GLU A 97 26.34 -32.41 6.64
C GLU A 97 26.86 -31.21 7.43
N LEU A 98 28.08 -30.75 7.14
CA LEU A 98 28.68 -29.57 7.76
C LEU A 98 27.92 -28.29 7.38
N LYS A 99 27.53 -28.13 6.11
CA LYS A 99 26.69 -27.02 5.67
C LYS A 99 25.36 -26.99 6.44
N ARG A 100 24.67 -28.12 6.52
CA ARG A 100 23.42 -28.27 7.27
C ARG A 100 23.58 -27.93 8.75
N ALA A 101 24.66 -28.40 9.38
CA ALA A 101 24.96 -28.11 10.77
C ALA A 101 25.23 -26.61 11.01
N ILE A 102 25.95 -25.95 10.10
CA ILE A 102 26.17 -24.49 10.15
C ILE A 102 24.83 -23.74 10.06
N TYR A 103 24.01 -24.03 9.05
CA TYR A 103 22.72 -23.33 8.89
C TYR A 103 21.78 -23.55 10.09
N THR A 104 21.66 -24.79 10.56
CA THR A 104 20.79 -25.13 11.70
C THR A 104 21.32 -24.54 13.01
N GLY A 105 22.64 -24.57 13.21
CA GLY A 105 23.30 -24.01 14.38
C GLY A 105 23.14 -22.49 14.47
N LEU A 106 23.29 -21.78 13.34
CA LEU A 106 23.06 -20.33 13.26
C LEU A 106 21.60 -19.96 13.52
N TRP A 107 20.65 -20.72 12.98
CA TRP A 107 19.23 -20.51 13.26
C TRP A 107 18.90 -20.67 14.75
N LYS A 108 19.39 -21.73 15.40
CA LYS A 108 19.21 -21.93 16.85
C LYS A 108 19.89 -20.84 17.67
N GLU A 109 21.04 -20.33 17.22
CA GLU A 109 21.71 -19.22 17.90
C GLU A 109 20.88 -17.94 17.85
N LEU A 110 20.29 -17.61 16.69
CA LEU A 110 19.33 -16.49 16.58
C LEU A 110 18.16 -16.64 17.54
N GLN A 111 17.62 -17.86 17.69
CA GLN A 111 16.52 -18.14 18.61
C GLN A 111 16.94 -17.93 20.07
N GLN A 112 18.08 -18.49 20.49
CA GLN A 112 18.53 -18.42 21.88
C GLN A 112 18.94 -17.02 22.30
N THR A 113 19.54 -16.27 21.39
CA THR A 113 19.94 -14.87 21.61
C THR A 113 18.78 -13.89 21.46
N LYS A 114 17.56 -14.39 21.21
CA LYS A 114 16.34 -13.60 21.01
C LYS A 114 16.45 -12.59 19.86
N GLN A 115 17.34 -12.81 18.90
CA GLN A 115 17.45 -11.95 17.73
C GLN A 115 16.37 -12.23 16.69
N ILE A 116 15.65 -13.35 16.82
CA ILE A 116 14.45 -13.66 16.03
C ILE A 116 13.28 -12.67 16.22
N TYR A 117 13.33 -11.77 17.20
CA TYR A 117 12.30 -10.74 17.36
C TYR A 117 12.55 -9.51 16.46
N ASP A 118 13.68 -9.47 15.76
CA ASP A 118 14.00 -8.45 14.77
C ASP A 118 13.80 -9.03 13.36
N PRO A 119 12.71 -8.69 12.65
CA PRO A 119 12.39 -9.28 11.35
C PRO A 119 13.45 -8.99 10.29
N LEU A 120 14.17 -7.86 10.37
CA LEU A 120 15.22 -7.51 9.41
C LEU A 120 16.39 -8.48 9.49
N LYS A 121 16.72 -8.97 10.69
CA LYS A 121 17.78 -9.98 10.85
C LYS A 121 17.37 -11.34 10.31
N ILE A 122 16.10 -11.72 10.46
CA ILE A 122 15.58 -12.96 9.87
C ILE A 122 15.58 -12.83 8.34
N PHE A 123 15.19 -11.66 7.81
CA PHE A 123 15.22 -11.36 6.39
C PHE A 123 16.62 -11.50 5.80
N ASP A 124 17.62 -10.84 6.41
CA ASP A 124 19.02 -10.93 5.96
C ASP A 124 19.55 -12.37 6.01
N PHE A 125 19.14 -13.14 7.03
CA PHE A 125 19.50 -14.55 7.14
C PHE A 125 18.84 -15.39 6.04
N TYR A 126 17.55 -15.15 5.78
CA TYR A 126 16.79 -15.82 4.73
C TYR A 126 17.41 -15.56 3.35
N ASP A 127 17.69 -14.30 3.00
CA ASP A 127 18.29 -13.94 1.73
C ASP A 127 19.64 -14.66 1.53
N GLN A 128 20.46 -14.73 2.58
CA GLN A 128 21.75 -15.43 2.51
C GLN A 128 21.60 -16.95 2.38
N LEU A 129 20.56 -17.55 2.97
CA LEU A 129 20.25 -18.97 2.77
C LEU A 129 19.71 -19.23 1.35
N ALA A 130 18.80 -18.38 0.85
CA ALA A 130 18.16 -18.54 -0.45
C ALA A 130 19.15 -18.50 -1.62
N LEU A 131 20.30 -17.84 -1.46
CA LEU A 131 21.38 -17.82 -2.44
C LEU A 131 22.12 -19.16 -2.59
N ASN A 132 21.93 -20.10 -1.66
CA ASN A 132 22.65 -21.37 -1.62
C ASN A 132 21.76 -22.55 -1.98
N SER A 133 22.12 -23.30 -3.03
CA SER A 133 21.36 -24.49 -3.50
C SER A 133 21.31 -25.64 -2.50
N ASP A 134 22.26 -25.68 -1.55
CA ASP A 134 22.46 -26.81 -0.64
C ASP A 134 21.71 -26.65 0.70
N VAL A 135 20.90 -25.59 0.84
CA VAL A 135 20.09 -25.36 2.05
C VAL A 135 18.92 -26.34 2.06
N PRO A 136 18.68 -27.05 3.19
CA PRO A 136 17.51 -27.92 3.31
C PRO A 136 16.21 -27.11 3.12
N PRO A 137 15.31 -27.53 2.21
CA PRO A 137 14.08 -26.78 1.92
C PRO A 137 13.22 -26.53 3.16
N ALA A 138 13.13 -27.53 4.06
CA ALA A 138 12.39 -27.41 5.32
C ALA A 138 12.96 -26.33 6.26
N LEU A 139 14.28 -26.10 6.24
CA LEU A 139 14.89 -25.02 7.02
C LEU A 139 14.61 -23.66 6.40
N LEU A 140 14.73 -23.55 5.08
CA LEU A 140 14.43 -22.31 4.35
C LEU A 140 12.98 -21.89 4.56
N GLU A 141 12.03 -22.83 4.46
CA GLU A 141 10.61 -22.61 4.73
C GLU A 141 10.35 -22.21 6.19
N LEU A 142 11.02 -22.84 7.15
CA LEU A 142 10.88 -22.49 8.56
C LEU A 142 11.34 -21.06 8.83
N VAL A 143 12.48 -20.65 8.27
CA VAL A 143 12.99 -19.28 8.40
C VAL A 143 12.04 -18.29 7.72
N HIS A 144 11.53 -18.61 6.53
CA HIS A 144 10.55 -17.79 5.82
C HIS A 144 9.28 -17.57 6.66
N ARG A 145 8.66 -18.64 7.15
CA ARG A 145 7.45 -18.54 8.00
C ARG A 145 7.71 -17.72 9.26
N ALA A 146 8.90 -17.86 9.87
CA ALA A 146 9.29 -17.06 11.03
C ALA A 146 9.45 -15.58 10.66
N PHE A 147 10.04 -15.26 9.50
CA PHE A 147 10.14 -13.89 9.00
C PHE A 147 8.75 -13.26 8.81
N ILE A 148 7.83 -13.96 8.14
CA ILE A 148 6.46 -13.49 7.91
C ILE A 148 5.74 -13.22 9.24
N SER A 149 5.72 -14.20 10.14
CA SER A 149 5.03 -14.10 11.43
C SER A 149 5.59 -12.98 12.31
N ARG A 150 6.92 -12.81 12.36
CA ARG A 150 7.55 -11.74 13.15
C ARG A 150 7.37 -10.37 12.53
N SER A 151 7.35 -10.29 11.20
CA SER A 151 7.05 -9.05 10.47
C SER A 151 5.61 -8.61 10.75
N ALA A 152 4.64 -9.53 10.66
CA ALA A 152 3.25 -9.27 10.98
C ALA A 152 3.10 -8.75 12.41
N GLN A 153 3.69 -9.43 13.41
CA GLN A 153 3.67 -8.99 14.81
C GLN A 153 4.23 -7.59 15.04
N LEU A 154 5.30 -7.22 14.33
CA LEU A 154 5.85 -5.87 14.40
C LEU A 154 4.88 -4.85 13.78
N MET A 155 4.25 -5.22 12.66
CA MET A 155 3.30 -4.40 11.91
C MET A 155 1.90 -4.32 12.54
N GLU A 156 1.62 -5.05 13.62
CA GLU A 156 0.38 -4.90 14.41
C GLU A 156 0.36 -3.55 15.15
N ALA A 157 1.53 -3.00 15.50
CA ALA A 157 1.62 -1.81 16.37
C ALA A 157 0.81 -0.57 15.90
N PRO A 158 0.81 -0.19 14.60
CA PRO A 158 -0.03 0.90 14.08
C PRO A 158 -1.53 0.67 14.27
N PHE A 159 -1.98 -0.59 14.36
CA PHE A 159 -3.38 -0.94 14.54
C PHE A 159 -3.84 -0.90 16.00
N HIS A 160 -2.93 -0.73 16.96
CA HIS A 160 -3.29 -0.63 18.40
C HIS A 160 -3.14 0.79 18.96
N THR A 161 -2.86 1.78 18.11
CA THR A 161 -2.81 3.19 18.49
C THR A 161 -3.98 3.98 17.91
N ASN A 162 -4.54 4.89 18.70
CA ASN A 162 -5.50 5.88 18.22
C ASN A 162 -4.82 7.16 17.70
N SER A 163 -3.50 7.30 17.89
CA SER A 163 -2.77 8.49 17.48
C SER A 163 -2.34 8.41 16.03
N ARG A 164 -2.84 9.32 15.20
CA ARG A 164 -2.45 9.48 13.79
C ARG A 164 -1.05 10.07 13.59
N THR A 165 -0.44 10.58 14.66
CA THR A 165 0.93 11.13 14.64
C THR A 165 1.92 10.19 15.32
N ALA A 166 1.48 9.01 15.76
CA ALA A 166 2.39 7.99 16.25
C ALA A 166 3.33 7.57 15.13
N THR A 167 4.60 7.42 15.46
CA THR A 167 5.65 6.96 14.53
C THR A 167 6.14 5.60 14.99
N PHE A 168 6.43 4.73 14.03
CA PHE A 168 6.87 3.37 14.30
C PHE A 168 8.17 3.10 13.53
N PRO A 169 9.32 3.61 14.01
CA PRO A 169 10.57 3.59 13.24
C PRO A 169 11.02 2.19 12.77
N LEU A 170 10.71 1.15 13.54
CA LEU A 170 11.01 -0.24 13.19
C LEU A 170 10.09 -0.76 12.08
N VAL A 171 8.81 -0.38 12.10
CA VAL A 171 7.84 -0.69 11.03
C VAL A 171 8.24 0.05 9.76
N ASP A 172 8.57 1.35 9.87
CA ASP A 172 9.03 2.17 8.74
C ASP A 172 10.30 1.57 8.10
N SER A 173 11.25 1.11 8.91
CA SER A 173 12.47 0.46 8.43
C SER A 173 12.20 -0.85 7.69
N LEU A 174 11.29 -1.68 8.21
CA LEU A 174 10.88 -2.92 7.58
C LEU A 174 10.15 -2.67 6.26
N LEU A 175 9.17 -1.77 6.26
CA LEU A 175 8.43 -1.37 5.06
C LEU A 175 9.36 -0.79 3.99
N HIS A 176 10.31 0.06 4.38
CA HIS A 176 11.31 0.59 3.46
C HIS A 176 12.15 -0.53 2.84
N ARG A 177 12.59 -1.52 3.64
CA ARG A 177 13.35 -2.68 3.13
C ARG A 177 12.52 -3.52 2.15
N LEU A 178 11.24 -3.73 2.45
CA LEU A 178 10.32 -4.48 1.59
C LEU A 178 10.07 -3.80 0.24
N THR A 179 10.10 -2.46 0.16
CA THR A 179 9.96 -1.72 -1.11
C THR A 179 11.05 -2.08 -2.14
N PHE A 180 12.24 -2.45 -1.68
CA PHE A 180 13.36 -2.82 -2.56
C PHE A 180 13.49 -4.34 -2.78
N SER A 181 12.60 -5.13 -2.17
CA SER A 181 12.58 -6.57 -2.38
C SER A 181 11.98 -6.89 -3.76
N ALA A 182 12.64 -7.77 -4.51
CA ALA A 182 12.09 -8.30 -5.76
C ALA A 182 10.96 -9.33 -5.55
N LEU A 183 10.81 -9.82 -4.31
CA LEU A 183 9.82 -10.83 -3.91
C LEU A 183 8.69 -10.15 -3.15
N ASP A 184 7.46 -10.58 -3.45
CA ASP A 184 6.19 -10.03 -2.94
C ASP A 184 5.88 -10.50 -1.51
N TYR A 185 6.83 -10.28 -0.59
CA TYR A 185 6.68 -10.66 0.82
C TYR A 185 5.59 -9.86 1.53
N LEU A 186 5.32 -8.63 1.05
CA LEU A 186 4.36 -7.75 1.69
C LEU A 186 2.97 -8.39 1.74
N ARG A 187 2.54 -9.05 0.65
CA ARG A 187 1.25 -9.75 0.60
C ARG A 187 1.15 -10.83 1.69
N ASP A 188 2.17 -11.68 1.81
CA ASP A 188 2.16 -12.77 2.78
C ASP A 188 2.24 -12.24 4.24
N ILE A 189 2.93 -11.12 4.46
CA ILE A 189 2.96 -10.42 5.76
C ILE A 189 1.61 -9.81 6.10
N LEU A 190 0.97 -9.13 5.14
CA LEU A 190 -0.35 -8.52 5.30
C LEU A 190 -1.42 -9.58 5.63
N GLU A 191 -1.31 -10.77 5.04
CA GLU A 191 -2.23 -11.89 5.33
C GLU A 191 -2.14 -12.28 6.80
N ALA A 192 -0.93 -12.58 7.28
CA ALA A 192 -0.69 -12.94 8.67
C ALA A 192 -1.01 -11.80 9.64
N LEU A 193 -0.80 -10.55 9.22
CA LEU A 193 -1.14 -9.35 9.98
C LEU A 193 -2.66 -9.24 10.16
N TYR A 194 -3.43 -9.37 9.08
CA TYR A 194 -4.89 -9.28 9.14
C TYR A 194 -5.51 -10.41 9.95
N ASP A 195 -4.99 -11.64 9.83
CA ASP A 195 -5.39 -12.75 10.71
C ASP A 195 -5.21 -12.38 12.20
N ALA A 196 -4.11 -11.72 12.56
CA ALA A 196 -3.83 -11.33 13.94
C ALA A 196 -4.70 -10.16 14.40
N VAL A 197 -4.75 -9.06 13.65
CA VAL A 197 -5.48 -7.85 14.07
C VAL A 197 -6.99 -8.04 14.05
N LEU A 198 -7.55 -8.77 13.09
CA LEU A 198 -8.99 -9.05 13.03
C LEU A 198 -9.44 -10.05 14.11
N ALA A 199 -8.52 -10.87 14.64
CA ALA A 199 -8.79 -11.73 15.79
C ALA A 199 -8.82 -10.98 17.12
N LEU A 200 -8.10 -9.85 17.22
CA LEU A 200 -7.93 -9.08 18.46
C LEU A 200 -8.81 -7.82 18.52
N GLU A 201 -9.05 -7.17 17.39
CA GLU A 201 -9.76 -5.90 17.25
C GLU A 201 -11.05 -6.07 16.45
N THR A 202 -11.94 -5.07 16.50
CA THR A 202 -13.13 -5.08 15.63
C THR A 202 -12.75 -4.76 14.19
N PRO A 203 -13.45 -5.34 13.18
CA PRO A 203 -13.20 -5.02 11.77
C PRO A 203 -13.21 -3.52 11.46
N LEU A 204 -14.16 -2.78 12.05
CA LEU A 204 -14.25 -1.33 11.89
C LEU A 204 -12.99 -0.61 12.41
N SER A 205 -12.48 -1.00 13.58
CA SER A 205 -11.25 -0.45 14.17
C SER A 205 -10.04 -0.67 13.25
N VAL A 206 -9.92 -1.87 12.68
CA VAL A 206 -8.84 -2.21 11.73
C VAL A 206 -8.92 -1.35 10.47
N VAL A 207 -10.11 -1.21 9.88
CA VAL A 207 -10.33 -0.35 8.71
C VAL A 207 -9.98 1.10 9.05
N GLU A 208 -10.53 1.68 10.11
CA GLU A 208 -10.28 3.08 10.48
C GLU A 208 -8.80 3.41 10.74
N ARG A 209 -8.03 2.43 11.23
CA ARG A 209 -6.61 2.58 11.55
C ARG A 209 -5.67 2.26 10.38
N LEU A 210 -6.16 1.68 9.28
CA LEU A 210 -5.33 1.32 8.12
C LEU A 210 -4.56 2.52 7.54
N GLY A 211 -5.13 3.73 7.60
CA GLY A 211 -4.46 4.96 7.17
C GLY A 211 -3.17 5.29 7.95
N ASN A 212 -2.95 4.67 9.12
CA ASN A 212 -1.74 4.85 9.93
C ASN A 212 -0.65 3.81 9.60
N PHE A 213 -0.90 2.88 8.68
CA PHE A 213 -0.03 1.74 8.42
C PHE A 213 1.32 2.12 7.80
N THR A 214 1.30 2.97 6.77
CA THR A 214 2.50 3.34 5.99
C THR A 214 2.31 4.69 5.31
N GLY A 215 3.42 5.41 5.11
CA GLY A 215 3.45 6.61 4.27
C GLY A 215 3.62 6.32 2.77
N SER A 216 3.87 5.07 2.37
CA SER A 216 3.99 4.70 0.95
C SER A 216 2.63 4.44 0.33
N LEU A 217 2.24 5.21 -0.68
CA LEU A 217 0.95 5.07 -1.35
C LEU A 217 0.76 3.71 -2.00
N THR A 218 1.82 3.13 -2.57
CA THR A 218 1.79 1.80 -3.19
C THR A 218 1.55 0.71 -2.16
N GLN A 219 2.24 0.76 -1.02
CA GLN A 219 2.03 -0.23 0.05
C GLN A 219 0.66 -0.06 0.70
N LEU A 220 0.19 1.17 0.88
CA LEU A 220 -1.14 1.46 1.40
C LEU A 220 -2.24 0.99 0.44
N ALA A 221 -2.04 1.13 -0.86
CA ALA A 221 -2.96 0.60 -1.88
C ALA A 221 -3.06 -0.92 -1.83
N LEU A 222 -1.92 -1.62 -1.74
CA LEU A 222 -1.90 -3.08 -1.58
C LEU A 222 -2.59 -3.53 -0.29
N ALA A 223 -2.32 -2.84 0.82
CA ALA A 223 -2.94 -3.11 2.10
C ALA A 223 -4.48 -2.94 2.03
N ASN A 224 -4.98 -1.86 1.42
CA ASN A 224 -6.42 -1.68 1.20
C ASN A 224 -7.03 -2.81 0.36
N LEU A 225 -6.40 -3.18 -0.75
CA LEU A 225 -6.92 -4.25 -1.63
C LEU A 225 -6.96 -5.62 -0.96
N GLN A 226 -5.94 -5.95 -0.17
CA GLN A 226 -5.91 -7.22 0.53
C GLN A 226 -6.89 -7.24 1.70
N LEU A 227 -7.05 -6.13 2.43
CA LEU A 227 -8.07 -6.02 3.46
C LEU A 227 -9.48 -6.22 2.87
N LEU A 228 -9.78 -5.63 1.71
CA LEU A 228 -11.05 -5.80 0.99
C LEU A 228 -11.40 -7.27 0.66
N GLN A 229 -10.41 -8.16 0.57
CA GLN A 229 -10.62 -9.58 0.27
C GLN A 229 -11.00 -10.42 1.50
N ARG A 230 -10.95 -9.84 2.71
CA ARG A 230 -11.16 -10.54 3.97
C ARG A 230 -12.63 -10.85 4.22
N GLU A 231 -12.93 -12.13 4.45
CA GLU A 231 -14.30 -12.62 4.69
C GLU A 231 -14.95 -11.96 5.92
N GLU A 232 -14.14 -11.59 6.91
CA GLU A 232 -14.60 -10.91 8.13
C GLU A 232 -15.29 -9.57 7.85
N LEU A 233 -15.02 -8.96 6.68
CA LEU A 233 -15.62 -7.69 6.24
C LEU A 233 -16.91 -7.87 5.45
N THR A 234 -17.25 -9.09 5.04
CA THR A 234 -18.39 -9.38 4.15
C THR A 234 -19.69 -9.73 4.88
N ARG A 235 -19.72 -9.62 6.22
CA ARG A 235 -20.89 -10.03 7.02
C ARG A 235 -22.10 -9.14 6.75
N GLU A 236 -23.24 -9.76 6.44
CA GLU A 236 -24.55 -9.11 6.20
C GLU A 236 -25.26 -8.68 7.50
N ASP A 237 -24.56 -7.94 8.37
CA ASP A 237 -25.14 -7.40 9.61
C ASP A 237 -25.44 -5.89 9.49
N ALA A 238 -26.18 -5.32 10.44
CA ALA A 238 -26.41 -3.86 10.49
C ALA A 238 -25.11 -3.04 10.61
N SER A 239 -24.00 -3.66 11.01
CA SER A 239 -22.66 -3.06 11.00
C SER A 239 -22.00 -3.05 9.62
N ALA A 240 -22.53 -3.77 8.63
CA ALA A 240 -21.98 -3.87 7.28
C ALA A 240 -21.99 -2.52 6.56
N GLU A 241 -23.08 -1.75 6.68
CA GLU A 241 -23.18 -0.44 6.03
C GLU A 241 -22.14 0.55 6.58
N VAL A 242 -21.93 0.55 7.90
CA VAL A 242 -20.91 1.41 8.54
C VAL A 242 -19.50 0.98 8.10
N LEU A 243 -19.26 -0.32 8.01
CA LEU A 243 -17.97 -0.88 7.59
C LEU A 243 -17.67 -0.56 6.12
N ASP A 244 -18.64 -0.76 5.22
CA ASP A 244 -18.50 -0.41 3.80
C ASP A 244 -18.22 1.08 3.64
N LEU A 245 -18.95 1.95 4.35
CA LEU A 245 -18.68 3.38 4.34
C LEU A 245 -17.26 3.72 4.80
N ALA A 246 -16.75 3.08 5.85
CA ALA A 246 -15.38 3.29 6.34
C ALA A 246 -14.33 2.79 5.33
N MET A 247 -14.58 1.67 4.66
CA MET A 247 -13.70 1.14 3.62
C MET A 247 -13.66 2.06 2.40
N GLN A 248 -14.82 2.52 1.95
CA GLN A 248 -14.92 3.47 0.84
C GLN A 248 -14.27 4.82 1.18
N ASP A 249 -14.37 5.28 2.43
CA ASP A 249 -13.67 6.48 2.90
C ASP A 249 -12.14 6.30 2.87
N ASN A 250 -11.60 5.14 3.23
CA ASN A 250 -10.17 4.86 3.08
C ASN A 250 -9.69 4.87 1.62
N LEU A 251 -10.44 4.24 0.72
CA LEU A 251 -10.13 4.27 -0.71
C LEU A 251 -10.14 5.72 -1.23
N ARG A 252 -11.16 6.51 -0.87
CA ARG A 252 -11.22 7.93 -1.27
C ARG A 252 -10.05 8.74 -0.72
N ARG A 253 -9.71 8.58 0.56
CA ARG A 253 -8.53 9.25 1.16
C ARG A 253 -7.23 8.88 0.48
N LEU A 254 -7.10 7.63 0.01
CA LEU A 254 -5.96 7.18 -0.78
C LEU A 254 -5.91 7.90 -2.14
N LEU A 255 -7.04 8.00 -2.84
CA LEU A 255 -7.15 8.73 -4.11
C LEU A 255 -6.91 10.23 -3.97
N GLU A 256 -7.21 10.79 -2.80
CA GLU A 256 -6.98 12.20 -2.47
C GLU A 256 -5.52 12.53 -2.06
N GLN A 257 -4.67 11.51 -1.91
CA GLN A 257 -3.26 11.74 -1.58
C GLN A 257 -2.52 12.40 -2.76
N PRO A 258 -1.63 13.36 -2.46
CA PRO A 258 -0.78 13.94 -3.49
C PRO A 258 0.06 12.85 -4.15
N ASN A 259 0.28 12.97 -5.45
CA ASN A 259 1.10 12.04 -6.26
C ASN A 259 0.57 10.60 -6.38
N PHE A 260 -0.66 10.28 -5.92
CA PHE A 260 -1.22 8.93 -6.09
C PHE A 260 -1.11 8.42 -7.54
N GLU A 261 -1.47 9.25 -8.52
CA GLU A 261 -1.39 8.92 -9.95
C GLU A 261 0.04 8.71 -10.47
N GLN A 262 1.06 9.21 -9.76
CA GLN A 262 2.47 9.15 -10.14
C GLN A 262 3.20 8.00 -9.45
N GLU A 263 2.93 7.78 -8.16
CA GLU A 263 3.65 6.81 -7.32
C GLU A 263 3.05 5.40 -7.42
N VAL A 264 1.74 5.29 -7.67
CA VAL A 264 1.04 4.00 -7.75
C VAL A 264 0.99 3.51 -9.20
N ASP A 265 1.47 2.28 -9.41
CA ASP A 265 1.49 1.67 -10.73
C ASP A 265 0.09 1.63 -11.37
N ALA A 266 0.02 1.77 -12.70
CA ALA A 266 -1.24 1.79 -13.43
C ALA A 266 -2.10 0.54 -13.21
N SER A 267 -1.49 -0.64 -13.12
CA SER A 267 -2.22 -1.90 -12.87
C SER A 267 -2.86 -1.93 -11.50
N LEU A 268 -2.16 -1.44 -10.48
CA LEU A 268 -2.64 -1.35 -9.11
C LEU A 268 -3.72 -0.29 -8.96
N ARG A 269 -3.58 0.86 -9.62
CA ARG A 269 -4.63 1.90 -9.69
C ARG A 269 -5.94 1.36 -10.26
N GLN A 270 -5.87 0.59 -11.35
CA GLN A 270 -7.08 -0.01 -11.94
C GLN A 270 -7.78 -0.97 -10.98
N GLN A 271 -7.03 -1.75 -10.19
CA GLN A 271 -7.61 -2.58 -9.15
C GLN A 271 -8.29 -1.76 -8.06
N ILE A 272 -7.69 -0.65 -7.62
CA ILE A 272 -8.32 0.27 -6.65
C ILE A 272 -9.61 0.87 -7.22
N TYR A 273 -9.59 1.38 -8.46
CA TYR A 273 -10.78 1.96 -9.08
C TYR A 273 -11.92 0.95 -9.20
N ALA A 274 -11.61 -0.33 -9.44
CA ALA A 274 -12.61 -1.39 -9.53
C ALA A 274 -13.33 -1.69 -8.20
N GLN A 275 -12.81 -1.21 -7.07
CA GLN A 275 -13.43 -1.36 -5.75
C GLN A 275 -14.33 -0.18 -5.37
N LEU A 276 -14.35 0.88 -6.19
CA LEU A 276 -15.24 2.03 -6.00
C LEU A 276 -16.66 1.72 -6.51
N PRO A 277 -17.69 2.42 -6.00
CA PRO A 277 -19.04 2.33 -6.53
C PRO A 277 -19.07 2.68 -8.03
N LEU A 278 -19.96 2.02 -8.79
CA LEU A 278 -19.98 2.09 -10.25
C LEU A 278 -19.92 3.52 -10.83
N ASP A 279 -20.76 4.44 -10.33
CA ASP A 279 -20.78 5.82 -10.83
C ASP A 279 -19.44 6.54 -10.60
N GLU A 280 -18.78 6.26 -9.47
CA GLU A 280 -17.48 6.82 -9.11
C GLU A 280 -16.35 6.14 -9.92
N GLN A 281 -16.36 4.81 -10.01
CA GLN A 281 -15.44 4.01 -10.82
C GLN A 281 -15.40 4.49 -12.27
N LEU A 282 -16.56 4.75 -12.90
CA LEU A 282 -16.63 5.19 -14.29
C LEU A 282 -15.94 6.53 -14.52
N LEU A 283 -15.92 7.41 -13.53
CA LEU A 283 -15.18 8.67 -13.62
C LEU A 283 -13.67 8.46 -13.68
N TYR A 284 -13.13 7.36 -13.15
CA TYR A 284 -11.70 7.02 -13.26
C TYR A 284 -11.37 6.17 -14.49
N THR A 285 -12.30 5.34 -14.94
CA THR A 285 -12.02 4.29 -15.93
C THR A 285 -12.58 4.58 -17.33
N ALA A 286 -13.74 5.22 -17.44
CA ALA A 286 -14.40 5.42 -18.73
C ALA A 286 -13.74 6.52 -19.57
N ARG A 287 -13.76 6.38 -20.90
CA ARG A 287 -13.26 7.43 -21.80
C ARG A 287 -14.30 8.54 -21.98
N LYS A 288 -15.56 8.14 -22.16
CA LYS A 288 -16.70 9.05 -22.23
C LYS A 288 -17.78 8.59 -21.27
N VAL A 289 -18.49 9.54 -20.67
CA VAL A 289 -19.61 9.29 -19.78
C VAL A 289 -20.84 10.04 -20.24
N CYS A 290 -22.01 9.49 -19.94
CA CYS A 290 -23.25 10.23 -19.94
C CYS A 290 -23.68 10.49 -18.51
N ILE A 291 -24.16 11.70 -18.25
CA ILE A 291 -24.55 12.14 -16.92
C ILE A 291 -26.07 12.23 -16.89
N ARG A 292 -26.70 11.44 -16.04
CA ARG A 292 -28.16 11.35 -15.91
C ARG A 292 -28.59 11.69 -14.50
N ASN A 293 -29.73 12.33 -14.30
CA ASN A 293 -30.27 12.52 -12.96
C ASN A 293 -30.61 11.16 -12.33
N VAL A 294 -30.26 10.95 -11.04
CA VAL A 294 -30.54 9.66 -10.36
C VAL A 294 -32.04 9.40 -10.23
N THR A 295 -32.83 10.44 -10.02
CA THR A 295 -34.28 10.34 -9.75
C THR A 295 -35.14 10.29 -11.01
N ASP A 296 -34.59 10.66 -12.18
CA ASP A 296 -35.31 10.67 -13.45
C ASP A 296 -34.48 9.97 -14.54
N SER A 297 -34.97 8.80 -15.00
CA SER A 297 -34.28 7.96 -15.98
C SER A 297 -34.15 8.60 -17.37
N ASN A 298 -34.87 9.69 -17.66
CA ASN A 298 -34.85 10.36 -18.96
C ASN A 298 -34.12 11.71 -18.93
N ALA A 299 -33.71 12.19 -17.75
CA ALA A 299 -33.11 13.50 -17.57
C ALA A 299 -31.58 13.46 -17.69
N TYR A 300 -31.07 13.39 -18.92
CA TYR A 300 -29.64 13.47 -19.22
C TYR A 300 -29.17 14.90 -19.38
N ILE A 301 -27.93 15.17 -18.98
CA ILE A 301 -27.24 16.42 -19.31
C ILE A 301 -26.85 16.41 -20.79
N TYR A 302 -27.19 17.47 -21.53
CA TYR A 302 -26.79 17.69 -22.92
C TYR A 302 -26.60 19.19 -23.23
N GLU A 303 -25.95 19.52 -24.35
CA GLU A 303 -25.80 20.91 -24.81
C GLU A 303 -27.06 21.39 -25.54
N CYS A 304 -27.61 22.52 -25.12
CA CYS A 304 -28.72 23.16 -25.82
C CYS A 304 -28.25 23.87 -27.09
N PRO A 305 -28.86 23.57 -28.26
CA PRO A 305 -28.38 24.05 -29.55
C PRO A 305 -28.56 25.56 -29.75
N GLN A 306 -29.52 26.20 -29.08
CA GLN A 306 -29.81 27.63 -29.30
C GLN A 306 -29.01 28.54 -28.37
N THR A 307 -28.90 28.16 -27.10
CA THR A 307 -28.35 29.00 -26.02
C THR A 307 -26.89 28.70 -25.70
N TYR A 308 -26.35 27.56 -26.17
CA TYR A 308 -25.07 27.00 -25.72
C TYR A 308 -25.00 26.77 -24.20
N LEU A 309 -26.15 26.79 -23.52
CA LEU A 309 -26.27 26.38 -22.14
C LEU A 309 -26.30 24.86 -22.06
N ILE A 310 -26.05 24.36 -20.85
CA ILE A 310 -26.25 22.96 -20.53
C ILE A 310 -27.69 22.75 -20.10
N CYS A 311 -28.29 21.66 -20.57
CA CYS A 311 -29.70 21.34 -20.43
C CYS A 311 -29.94 19.94 -19.93
N SER A 312 -31.11 19.72 -19.32
CA SER A 312 -31.60 18.41 -18.89
C SER A 312 -33.12 18.36 -19.01
N ASN A 313 -33.62 17.59 -19.98
CA ASN A 313 -35.04 17.50 -20.28
C ASN A 313 -35.53 16.06 -20.35
N ALA A 314 -36.23 15.64 -19.31
CA ALA A 314 -36.85 14.32 -19.23
C ALA A 314 -37.90 14.03 -20.32
N ARG A 315 -38.51 15.06 -20.92
CA ARG A 315 -39.53 14.88 -21.98
C ARG A 315 -38.92 14.64 -23.37
N ASP A 316 -37.66 14.99 -23.56
CA ASP A 316 -36.91 14.80 -24.80
C ASP A 316 -35.52 14.25 -24.44
N PRO A 317 -35.43 12.94 -24.11
CA PRO A 317 -34.23 12.34 -23.56
C PRO A 317 -33.13 12.31 -24.62
N LYS A 318 -32.23 13.30 -24.55
CA LYS A 318 -31.02 13.38 -25.37
C LYS A 318 -29.83 12.94 -24.54
N LYS A 319 -29.35 11.74 -24.85
CA LYS A 319 -28.14 11.19 -24.24
C LYS A 319 -26.91 11.79 -24.93
N ALA A 320 -26.14 12.61 -24.21
CA ALA A 320 -24.90 13.21 -24.71
C ALA A 320 -23.68 12.57 -24.05
N ALA A 321 -22.69 12.22 -24.86
CA ALA A 321 -21.43 11.69 -24.39
C ALA A 321 -20.43 12.82 -24.10
N TYR A 322 -19.83 12.80 -22.92
CA TYR A 322 -18.80 13.72 -22.49
C TYR A 322 -17.50 12.97 -22.25
N TYR A 323 -16.41 13.42 -22.85
CA TYR A 323 -15.09 12.94 -22.46
C TYR A 323 -14.76 13.40 -21.03
N VAL A 324 -14.13 12.50 -20.27
CA VAL A 324 -13.68 12.77 -18.90
C VAL A 324 -12.21 13.17 -18.93
N GLN A 325 -11.92 14.39 -18.51
CA GLN A 325 -10.58 14.86 -18.24
C GLN A 325 -10.36 14.83 -16.72
N ARG A 326 -9.26 14.21 -16.30
CA ARG A 326 -8.89 14.03 -14.88
C ARG A 326 -7.70 14.92 -14.58
N GLY A 327 -7.70 15.58 -13.43
CA GLY A 327 -6.65 16.51 -13.06
C GLY A 327 -6.52 16.67 -11.55
N HIS A 328 -5.41 17.29 -11.17
CA HIS A 328 -5.10 17.74 -9.82
C HIS A 328 -4.66 19.20 -9.91
N SER A 329 -5.03 20.02 -8.93
CA SER A 329 -4.53 21.39 -8.85
C SER A 329 -3.22 21.40 -8.07
N LEU A 330 -2.32 22.34 -8.38
CA LEU A 330 -1.08 22.54 -7.64
C LEU A 330 -1.31 22.78 -6.14
N ASN A 331 -2.46 23.36 -5.78
CA ASN A 331 -2.82 23.70 -4.40
C ASN A 331 -3.87 22.74 -3.79
N ASP A 332 -4.35 21.75 -4.55
CA ASP A 332 -5.39 20.82 -4.09
C ASP A 332 -5.13 19.43 -4.67
N SER A 333 -4.68 18.52 -3.80
CA SER A 333 -4.32 17.14 -4.14
C SER A 333 -5.52 16.24 -4.41
N ARG A 334 -6.75 16.72 -4.17
CA ARG A 334 -7.96 15.92 -4.40
C ARG A 334 -8.30 15.83 -5.89
N PRO A 335 -8.81 14.70 -6.38
CA PRO A 335 -9.19 14.52 -7.76
C PRO A 335 -10.18 15.58 -8.26
N GLN A 336 -9.93 16.07 -9.47
CA GLN A 336 -10.79 17.01 -10.17
C GLN A 336 -11.14 16.49 -11.56
N PHE A 337 -12.37 16.74 -11.98
CA PHE A 337 -12.89 16.25 -13.24
C PHE A 337 -13.40 17.39 -14.10
N ALA A 338 -13.15 17.32 -15.39
CA ALA A 338 -13.74 18.22 -16.37
C ALA A 338 -14.40 17.39 -17.46
N PHE A 339 -15.58 17.82 -17.87
CA PHE A 339 -16.42 17.11 -18.84
C PHE A 339 -16.54 17.95 -20.10
N TYR A 340 -16.11 17.41 -21.25
CA TYR A 340 -16.26 18.11 -22.53
C TYR A 340 -17.02 17.28 -23.56
N SER A 341 -17.88 17.96 -24.32
CA SER A 341 -18.79 17.33 -25.27
C SER A 341 -18.05 16.57 -26.37
N ALA A 342 -18.44 15.32 -26.61
CA ALA A 342 -17.90 14.51 -27.71
C ALA A 342 -18.32 15.05 -29.09
N PHE A 343 -19.55 15.58 -29.19
CA PHE A 343 -20.11 16.13 -30.42
C PHE A 343 -19.44 17.47 -30.79
N TRP A 344 -19.38 18.42 -29.85
CA TRP A 344 -18.92 19.77 -30.14
C TRP A 344 -17.40 19.95 -30.00
N ARG A 345 -16.67 18.95 -29.47
CA ARG A 345 -15.21 18.86 -29.25
C ARG A 345 -14.59 20.10 -28.59
N ASN A 346 -13.94 19.92 -27.44
CA ASN A 346 -13.30 20.99 -26.65
C ASN A 346 -14.28 22.03 -26.07
N ARG A 347 -15.58 21.71 -25.96
CA ARG A 347 -16.51 22.52 -25.16
C ARG A 347 -16.82 21.83 -23.85
N TYR A 348 -16.49 22.50 -22.77
CA TYR A 348 -16.60 22.03 -21.40
C TYR A 348 -17.90 22.51 -20.76
N ILE A 349 -18.42 21.71 -19.82
CA ILE A 349 -19.40 22.17 -18.84
C ILE A 349 -18.71 23.23 -17.97
N LEU A 350 -19.06 24.50 -18.17
CA LEU A 350 -18.45 25.66 -17.54
C LEU A 350 -19.48 26.39 -16.66
N MET A 351 -19.17 26.57 -15.39
CA MET A 351 -19.89 27.54 -14.55
C MET A 351 -19.37 28.95 -14.83
N GLU A 352 -20.25 29.90 -15.10
CA GLU A 352 -19.84 31.31 -15.19
C GLU A 352 -19.31 31.79 -13.84
N PRO A 353 -18.09 32.35 -13.77
CA PRO A 353 -17.63 33.01 -12.55
C PRO A 353 -18.56 34.21 -12.34
N SER A 354 -19.43 34.15 -11.33
CA SER A 354 -20.32 35.27 -10.99
C SER A 354 -19.45 36.47 -10.61
N PRO A 355 -19.38 37.53 -11.43
CA PRO A 355 -18.84 38.79 -10.94
C PRO A 355 -19.93 39.37 -10.02
N LEU A 356 -19.57 39.92 -8.85
CA LEU A 356 -20.46 40.49 -7.83
C LEU A 356 -20.97 39.40 -6.85
N ALA A 357 -20.76 39.43 -5.52
CA ALA A 357 -20.70 40.57 -4.60
C ALA A 357 -21.77 41.64 -4.90
N ALA A 358 -23.05 41.25 -4.96
CA ALA A 358 -24.16 42.19 -4.82
C ALA A 358 -25.45 41.50 -4.34
N SER A 359 -25.74 41.71 -3.05
CA SER A 359 -27.05 41.89 -2.40
C SER A 359 -28.25 41.01 -2.78
N ASN A 360 -28.81 40.34 -1.76
CA ASN A 360 -30.25 40.14 -1.59
C ASN A 360 -31.04 39.38 -2.68
N ALA A 361 -30.46 38.36 -3.30
CA ALA A 361 -31.29 37.31 -3.91
C ALA A 361 -31.48 36.19 -2.89
N THR A 362 -32.67 36.11 -2.31
CA THR A 362 -33.11 35.06 -1.38
C THR A 362 -33.16 33.66 -2.00
N ASN A 363 -32.81 33.50 -3.29
CA ASN A 363 -32.70 32.22 -3.99
C ASN A 363 -31.36 32.19 -4.74
N ALA A 364 -30.40 31.42 -4.22
CA ALA A 364 -29.00 31.45 -4.63
C ALA A 364 -28.70 30.47 -5.79
N ILE A 365 -29.45 30.63 -6.88
CA ILE A 365 -29.36 29.78 -8.06
C ILE A 365 -28.70 30.55 -9.19
N THR A 366 -27.64 30.00 -9.78
CA THR A 366 -26.96 30.59 -10.94
C THR A 366 -27.24 29.75 -12.18
N LYS A 367 -27.99 30.34 -13.14
CA LYS A 367 -28.46 29.66 -14.36
C LYS A 367 -27.44 29.63 -15.52
N ASN A 368 -26.16 29.80 -15.21
CA ASN A 368 -25.14 30.12 -16.20
C ASN A 368 -24.12 28.99 -16.33
N VAL A 369 -24.63 27.77 -16.55
CA VAL A 369 -23.80 26.62 -16.90
C VAL A 369 -23.74 26.52 -18.42
N TYR A 370 -22.60 26.89 -19.00
CA TYR A 370 -22.39 26.96 -20.43
C TYR A 370 -21.61 25.77 -20.97
N SER A 371 -21.72 25.54 -22.26
CA SER A 371 -20.77 24.78 -23.06
C SER A 371 -19.79 25.75 -23.73
N ARG A 372 -18.57 25.89 -23.19
CA ARG A 372 -17.54 26.83 -23.70
C ARG A 372 -16.16 26.19 -23.78
N ALA A 373 -15.25 26.84 -24.51
CA ALA A 373 -13.87 26.38 -24.66
C ALA A 373 -13.01 26.49 -23.38
N ASN A 374 -13.50 27.18 -22.34
CA ASN A 374 -12.80 27.32 -21.07
C ASN A 374 -13.14 26.14 -20.16
N ILE A 375 -12.11 25.58 -19.52
CA ILE A 375 -12.27 24.47 -18.58
C ILE A 375 -12.82 24.95 -17.24
N SER A 376 -13.79 24.20 -16.71
CA SER A 376 -14.20 24.26 -15.31
C SER A 376 -13.96 22.89 -14.70
N TRP A 377 -13.35 22.90 -13.52
CA TRP A 377 -13.02 21.70 -12.79
C TRP A 377 -14.09 21.45 -11.72
N TRP A 378 -14.54 20.22 -11.65
CA TRP A 378 -15.58 19.76 -10.75
C TRP A 378 -14.97 18.80 -9.74
N ARG A 379 -15.31 19.00 -8.47
CA ARG A 379 -15.09 18.04 -7.41
C ARG A 379 -16.26 17.09 -7.37
N VAL A 380 -15.96 15.81 -7.41
CA VAL A 380 -16.98 14.76 -7.36
C VAL A 380 -17.11 14.28 -5.93
N VAL A 381 -18.33 14.27 -5.42
CA VAL A 381 -18.65 13.69 -4.13
C VAL A 381 -19.65 12.57 -4.35
N TYR A 382 -19.26 11.33 -4.04
CA TYR A 382 -20.18 10.20 -4.06
C TYR A 382 -21.00 10.18 -2.78
N ARG A 383 -22.32 10.33 -2.90
CA ARG A 383 -23.25 10.16 -1.79
C ARG A 383 -24.57 9.62 -2.31
N ASN A 384 -25.02 8.54 -1.67
CA ASN A 384 -26.35 7.98 -1.79
C ASN A 384 -26.75 7.40 -3.17
N GLY A 385 -25.92 6.51 -3.72
CA GLY A 385 -26.22 5.81 -4.97
C GLY A 385 -26.07 6.71 -6.20
N GLY A 386 -25.17 7.70 -6.13
CA GLY A 386 -24.86 8.61 -7.22
C GLY A 386 -23.77 9.60 -6.82
N VAL A 387 -23.42 10.49 -7.76
CA VAL A 387 -22.39 11.51 -7.63
C VAL A 387 -22.96 12.91 -7.69
N SER A 388 -22.34 13.84 -6.97
CA SER A 388 -22.65 15.26 -7.01
C SER A 388 -21.42 16.05 -7.47
N PHE A 389 -21.62 17.01 -8.37
CA PHE A 389 -20.54 17.83 -8.93
C PHE A 389 -20.50 19.19 -8.24
N TYR A 390 -19.51 19.38 -7.39
CA TYR A 390 -19.23 20.65 -6.73
C TYR A 390 -18.19 21.44 -7.54
N ASP A 391 -18.26 22.76 -7.50
CA ASP A 391 -17.17 23.59 -8.01
C ASP A 391 -15.85 23.24 -7.30
N ALA A 392 -14.82 22.81 -8.02
CA ALA A 392 -13.56 22.39 -7.41
C ALA A 392 -12.80 23.55 -6.74
N ALA A 393 -13.02 24.80 -7.18
CA ALA A 393 -12.32 25.95 -6.63
C ALA A 393 -12.89 26.42 -5.29
N THR A 394 -14.22 26.43 -5.16
CA THR A 394 -14.88 26.99 -3.97
C THR A 394 -15.68 25.99 -3.14
N GLU A 395 -16.09 24.87 -3.73
CA GLU A 395 -17.06 23.90 -3.18
C GLU A 395 -18.39 24.49 -2.69
N ASN A 396 -18.62 25.78 -2.95
CA ASN A 396 -19.80 26.49 -2.47
C ASN A 396 -20.98 26.34 -3.42
N SER A 397 -20.75 25.77 -4.61
CA SER A 397 -21.77 25.58 -5.64
C SER A 397 -21.83 24.11 -6.07
N VAL A 398 -23.03 23.58 -6.27
CA VAL A 398 -23.29 22.21 -6.74
C VAL A 398 -24.14 22.24 -8.01
N LEU A 399 -23.80 21.40 -8.97
CA LEU A 399 -24.49 21.27 -10.26
C LEU A 399 -25.81 20.49 -10.09
N CYS A 400 -26.91 21.10 -10.51
CA CYS A 400 -28.25 20.55 -10.38
C CYS A 400 -29.06 20.73 -11.67
N GLY A 401 -30.04 19.86 -11.88
CA GLY A 401 -30.95 19.95 -13.01
C GLY A 401 -32.24 19.21 -12.74
N GLY A 402 -33.35 19.73 -13.28
CA GLY A 402 -34.68 19.15 -13.13
C GLY A 402 -35.71 20.04 -12.45
N ASP A 403 -35.34 21.18 -11.87
CA ASP A 403 -36.31 22.14 -11.32
C ASP A 403 -37.14 22.80 -12.45
N PRO A 404 -38.47 22.65 -12.44
CA PRO A 404 -39.34 23.20 -13.45
C PRO A 404 -39.47 24.73 -13.44
N ILE A 405 -38.76 25.44 -12.58
CA ILE A 405 -38.72 26.90 -12.54
C ILE A 405 -37.55 27.43 -13.41
N HIS A 406 -36.72 26.54 -13.95
CA HIS A 406 -35.48 26.89 -14.64
C HIS A 406 -35.51 26.55 -16.13
N PHE A 407 -36.41 27.25 -16.83
CA PHE A 407 -36.63 27.14 -18.26
C PHE A 407 -36.35 28.47 -18.98
N ASP A 408 -35.87 28.39 -20.22
CA ASP A 408 -35.99 29.45 -21.23
C ASP A 408 -36.77 28.87 -22.43
N GLY A 409 -38.00 29.35 -22.61
CA GLY A 409 -38.94 28.75 -23.57
C GLY A 409 -39.21 27.26 -23.30
N LEU A 410 -38.71 26.40 -24.19
CA LEU A 410 -38.82 24.93 -24.09
C LEU A 410 -37.54 24.27 -23.53
N GLU A 411 -36.44 25.02 -23.42
CA GLU A 411 -35.15 24.49 -22.96
C GLU A 411 -35.14 24.41 -21.43
N ARG A 412 -34.81 23.23 -20.91
CA ARG A 412 -34.68 22.99 -19.48
C ARG A 412 -33.22 23.03 -19.09
N HIS A 413 -32.81 24.03 -18.32
CA HIS A 413 -31.39 24.26 -18.08
C HIS A 413 -30.87 23.52 -16.85
N VAL A 414 -29.60 23.14 -16.92
CA VAL A 414 -28.79 22.80 -15.76
C VAL A 414 -28.29 24.10 -15.13
N TYR A 415 -28.24 24.15 -13.81
CA TYR A 415 -27.90 25.33 -13.03
C TYR A 415 -27.02 24.91 -11.85
N THR A 416 -26.49 25.89 -11.12
CA THR A 416 -25.83 25.63 -9.84
C THR A 416 -26.65 26.19 -8.68
N ARG A 417 -26.61 25.48 -7.55
CA ARG A 417 -27.13 25.92 -6.25
C ARG A 417 -26.00 26.09 -5.25
N LYS A 418 -26.25 26.82 -4.16
CA LYS A 418 -25.36 26.78 -3.00
C LYS A 418 -25.26 25.36 -2.43
N ALA A 419 -24.04 24.93 -2.11
CA ALA A 419 -23.76 23.65 -1.47
C ALA A 419 -24.55 23.45 -0.16
N SER A 420 -24.82 24.53 0.59
CA SER A 420 -25.64 24.50 1.81
C SER A 420 -27.09 24.07 1.57
N GLU A 421 -27.60 24.21 0.35
CA GLU A 421 -28.98 23.83 -0.01
C GLU A 421 -29.07 22.37 -0.50
N PHE A 422 -27.93 21.69 -0.67
CA PHE A 422 -27.88 20.34 -1.25
C PHE A 422 -28.81 19.34 -0.55
N ALA A 423 -28.89 19.38 0.78
CA ALA A 423 -29.71 18.44 1.55
C ALA A 423 -31.20 18.51 1.17
N ALA A 424 -31.72 19.71 0.92
CA ALA A 424 -33.12 19.92 0.52
C ALA A 424 -33.37 19.60 -0.97
N HIS A 425 -32.34 19.71 -1.80
CA HIS A 425 -32.40 19.60 -3.26
C HIS A 425 -31.63 18.39 -3.81
N ARG A 426 -31.47 17.35 -2.99
CA ARG A 426 -30.61 16.22 -3.37
C ARG A 426 -31.07 15.50 -4.64
N ALA A 427 -32.39 15.37 -4.84
CA ALA A 427 -32.97 14.69 -6.01
C ALA A 427 -32.56 15.35 -7.34
N GLU A 428 -32.46 16.67 -7.39
CA GLU A 428 -32.07 17.42 -8.59
C GLU A 428 -30.55 17.58 -8.75
N CYS A 429 -29.77 17.44 -7.67
CA CYS A 429 -28.32 17.66 -7.66
C CYS A 429 -27.48 16.37 -7.66
N THR A 430 -28.12 15.20 -7.64
CA THR A 430 -27.43 13.89 -7.67
C THR A 430 -27.56 13.27 -9.06
N TRP A 431 -26.43 12.83 -9.59
CA TRP A 431 -26.30 12.30 -10.93
C TRP A 431 -25.80 10.84 -10.91
N SER A 432 -26.32 10.02 -11.81
CA SER A 432 -25.74 8.72 -12.16
C SER A 432 -24.86 8.90 -13.39
N VAL A 433 -23.76 8.17 -13.41
CA VAL A 433 -22.75 8.19 -14.46
C VAL A 433 -22.86 6.87 -15.21
N GLU A 434 -23.03 6.96 -16.53
CA GLU A 434 -23.11 5.79 -17.40
C GLU A 434 -21.93 5.79 -18.37
N ASP A 435 -21.38 4.61 -18.66
CA ASP A 435 -20.37 4.50 -19.72
C ASP A 435 -21.02 4.79 -21.08
N CYS A 436 -20.44 5.74 -21.78
CA CYS A 436 -20.85 6.16 -23.12
C CYS A 436 -19.67 6.17 -24.09
N SER A 437 -18.64 5.38 -23.81
CA SER A 437 -17.43 5.32 -24.62
C SER A 437 -17.71 4.87 -26.06
N ASP A 438 -18.74 4.03 -26.26
CA ASP A 438 -19.19 3.56 -27.57
C ASP A 438 -20.10 4.54 -28.31
N ALA A 439 -20.64 5.56 -27.61
CA ALA A 439 -21.45 6.60 -28.23
C ALA A 439 -20.56 7.57 -29.01
N ALA A 440 -20.94 7.88 -30.25
CA ALA A 440 -20.18 8.72 -31.18
C ALA A 440 -19.93 10.13 -30.64
#